data_AF-A0A378CNG9-F1
#
_entry.id   AF-A0A378CNG9-F1
#
_cell.length_a   1.000
_cell.length_b   1.000
_cell.length_c   1.000
_cell.angle_alpha   90.00
_cell.angle_beta   90.00
_cell.angle_gamma   90.00
#
_symmetry.space_group_name_H-M   'P 1'
#
loop_
_entity.id
_entity.type
_entity.pdbx_description
1 polymer ?
#
loop_
_entity_poly.entity_id
_entity_poly.type
_entity_poly.pdbx_seq_one_letter_code
_entity_poly.pdbx_strand_id
1 'polypeptide(L)'
;MELLNFLAAIFVIYLLFFRKKKRKSPKSYASDPVKAPPKEWLADIKKKEAVVRNDDSEDDNLATFTLSGGRGVELRVTTNHYRNTSKSAGALARWVLPGEMITVAGVAISGGHIYVGQRMKPSGQESGGYYDDGSEASLIDDTCKIKPTSYLYEDSSLGYWPSFSSLSPEARGAYVSWLASDRSDPSCPIGYVFIYLYGLERKALVDSTDPKFPDAEFRNLFNEVARLRSIFIENRSFRGYSTQLLEAMSILRPNMGLATELDSNSGFSNSMQFKLALAKTVHEGVPVSAELALNWVINHTEYSLRTPARRCAKEFAALFKRRYTLKYGEGMVVKANKTRLRLDYTPASPSLRGVRLPVPDLPDPSALKSPVQKIMALADICTDELDAYSRYLGRKGTSVNDTAAIMLLPSEIVNESAEKILSSFKRWADEAILVKEGLVSVADFWAHMNASCPNKINKKEADLMQAFALKMGYGLAPDPYYHHVKADVDGTLVLFLPPKVDASHLLLNLSQP
;
A
#
# COMPACT_ATOMS: atom_id res chain seq x y z
N MET A 1 49.41 10.53 24.92
CA MET A 1 48.36 11.24 25.68
C MET A 1 47.24 11.75 24.75
N GLU A 2 47.54 12.27 23.56
CA GLU A 2 46.51 12.80 22.64
C GLU A 2 45.64 11.73 21.95
N LEU A 3 46.22 10.58 21.58
CA LEU A 3 45.46 9.46 21.00
C LEU A 3 44.40 8.90 21.97
N LEU A 4 44.72 8.89 23.27
CA LEU A 4 43.84 8.38 24.32
C LEU A 4 42.67 9.35 24.58
N ASN A 5 42.92 10.65 24.46
CA ASN A 5 41.89 11.69 24.54
C ASN A 5 40.99 11.70 23.31
N PHE A 6 41.53 11.42 22.12
CA PHE A 6 40.75 11.31 20.88
C PHE A 6 39.87 10.06 20.85
N LEU A 7 40.40 8.91 21.29
CA LEU A 7 39.62 7.68 21.46
C LEU A 7 38.56 7.82 22.55
N ALA A 8 38.85 8.54 23.64
CA ALA A 8 37.85 8.87 24.66
C ALA A 8 36.75 9.78 24.11
N ALA A 9 37.08 10.79 23.29
CA ALA A 9 36.10 11.67 22.66
C ALA A 9 35.20 10.91 21.67
N ILE A 10 35.77 10.03 20.85
CA ILE A 10 35.00 9.16 19.93
C ILE A 10 34.13 8.18 20.70
N PHE A 11 34.62 7.60 21.81
CA PHE A 11 33.85 6.70 22.66
C PHE A 11 32.69 7.41 23.37
N VAL A 12 32.88 8.67 23.78
CA VAL A 12 31.84 9.51 24.37
C VAL A 12 30.78 9.89 23.32
N ILE A 13 31.19 10.25 22.11
CA ILE A 13 30.26 10.52 20.99
C ILE A 13 29.49 9.25 20.60
N TYR A 14 30.15 8.10 20.56
CA TYR A 14 29.51 6.80 20.35
C TYR A 14 28.50 6.46 21.46
N LEU A 15 28.81 6.72 22.73
CA LEU A 15 27.88 6.52 23.85
C LEU A 15 26.71 7.50 23.85
N LEU A 16 26.88 8.72 23.34
CA LEU A 16 25.82 9.73 23.25
C LEU A 16 24.85 9.47 22.08
N PHE A 17 25.33 8.94 20.95
CA PHE A 17 24.51 8.69 19.75
C PHE A 17 24.04 7.25 19.58
N PHE A 18 24.77 6.25 20.10
CA PHE A 18 24.51 4.82 19.86
C PHE A 18 24.19 4.01 21.13
N ARG A 19 23.92 4.66 22.26
CA ARG A 19 23.36 3.96 23.43
C ARG A 19 21.96 3.43 23.14
N LYS A 20 21.90 2.17 22.72
CA LYS A 20 20.72 1.29 22.90
C LYS A 20 20.21 1.47 24.33
N LYS A 21 18.99 1.97 24.50
CA LYS A 21 18.24 1.78 25.75
C LYS A 21 18.21 0.26 26.00
N LYS A 22 18.87 -0.18 27.08
CA LYS A 22 18.77 -1.56 27.56
C LYS A 22 17.30 -1.87 27.76
N ARG A 23 16.76 -2.84 27.00
CA ARG A 23 15.50 -3.49 27.33
C ARG A 23 15.66 -4.04 28.74
N LYS A 24 14.78 -3.64 29.66
CA LYS A 24 14.65 -4.32 30.95
C LYS A 24 14.37 -5.79 30.66
N SER A 25 15.21 -6.68 31.18
CA SER A 25 14.92 -8.10 31.19
C SER A 25 13.57 -8.32 31.90
N PRO A 26 12.71 -9.21 31.40
CA PRO A 26 11.53 -9.61 32.16
C PRO A 26 12.02 -10.30 33.43
N LYS A 27 11.56 -9.79 34.59
CA LYS A 27 11.71 -10.48 35.86
C LYS A 27 11.08 -11.87 35.70
N SER A 28 11.93 -12.90 35.79
CA SER A 28 11.51 -14.25 36.11
C SER A 28 10.79 -14.18 37.45
N TYR A 29 9.48 -14.45 37.45
CA TYR A 29 8.78 -14.87 38.66
C TYR A 29 8.93 -16.38 38.72
N ALA A 30 9.82 -16.82 39.61
CA ALA A 30 9.86 -18.19 40.08
C ALA A 30 8.53 -18.51 40.77
N SER A 31 7.87 -19.57 40.31
CA SER A 31 6.73 -20.18 40.98
C SER A 31 7.26 -21.06 42.10
N ASP A 32 7.08 -20.63 43.35
CA ASP A 32 7.11 -21.55 44.49
C ASP A 32 5.70 -22.05 44.83
N PRO A 33 5.56 -23.29 45.32
CA PRO A 33 4.30 -24.00 45.36
C PRO A 33 3.58 -23.90 46.71
N VAL A 34 2.47 -24.65 46.80
CA VAL A 34 1.73 -25.08 48.00
C VAL A 34 0.68 -24.05 48.49
N LYS A 35 -0.64 -24.32 48.50
CA LYS A 35 -1.38 -25.35 49.25
C LYS A 35 -2.84 -25.41 48.76
N ALA A 36 -3.40 -26.63 48.71
CA ALA A 36 -4.80 -26.93 48.45
C ALA A 36 -5.69 -26.65 49.71
N PRO A 37 -7.02 -26.59 49.57
CA PRO A 37 -7.91 -25.60 50.22
C PRO A 37 -8.72 -26.13 51.42
N PRO A 38 -9.56 -25.29 52.05
CA PRO A 38 -10.84 -25.74 52.62
C PRO A 38 -12.03 -25.43 51.69
N LYS A 39 -12.98 -26.37 51.73
CA LYS A 39 -14.22 -26.48 50.95
C LYS A 39 -15.27 -25.43 51.37
N GLU A 40 -16.28 -25.26 50.50
CA GLU A 40 -17.48 -24.39 50.56
C GLU A 40 -17.29 -23.09 49.75
N TRP A 41 -17.90 -22.86 48.58
CA TRP A 41 -19.19 -23.26 48.04
C TRP A 41 -19.10 -23.66 46.55
N LEU A 42 -19.79 -24.75 46.23
CA LEU A 42 -20.17 -25.16 44.88
C LEU A 42 -21.53 -24.55 44.54
N ALA A 43 -21.55 -23.52 43.70
CA ALA A 43 -22.60 -23.29 42.71
C ALA A 43 -22.11 -22.28 41.67
N ASP A 44 -22.32 -22.59 40.40
CA ASP A 44 -22.19 -21.74 39.21
C ASP A 44 -20.78 -21.44 38.64
N ILE A 45 -20.13 -22.52 38.21
CA ILE A 45 -19.31 -22.54 37.00
C ILE A 45 -20.31 -22.49 35.81
N LYS A 46 -20.29 -21.54 34.86
CA LYS A 46 -19.27 -21.44 33.81
C LYS A 46 -19.35 -20.10 33.03
N LYS A 47 -18.45 -19.19 33.39
CA LYS A 47 -17.57 -18.39 32.52
C LYS A 47 -18.11 -17.80 31.21
N LYS A 48 -18.43 -16.49 31.30
CA LYS A 48 -17.82 -15.48 30.44
C LYS A 48 -16.32 -15.36 30.76
N GLU A 49 -15.48 -15.24 29.74
CA GLU A 49 -14.37 -14.30 29.63
C GLU A 49 -13.52 -14.63 28.39
N ALA A 50 -13.46 -13.69 27.45
CA ALA A 50 -12.33 -13.53 26.55
C ALA A 50 -11.76 -12.14 26.82
N VAL A 51 -10.51 -12.14 27.29
CA VAL A 51 -9.70 -10.97 27.66
C VAL A 51 -9.28 -10.24 26.38
N VAL A 52 -9.68 -8.97 26.28
CA VAL A 52 -9.18 -8.02 25.27
C VAL A 52 -7.76 -7.60 25.66
N ARG A 53 -6.81 -7.81 24.73
CA ARG A 53 -5.50 -7.16 24.75
C ARG A 53 -5.68 -5.77 24.15
N ASN A 54 -5.27 -4.75 24.91
CA ASN A 54 -5.09 -3.39 24.41
C ASN A 54 -3.98 -3.39 23.36
N ASP A 55 -4.32 -3.01 22.15
CA ASP A 55 -3.39 -2.63 21.09
C ASP A 55 -3.65 -1.15 20.79
N ASP A 56 -2.63 -0.34 21.01
CA ASP A 56 -2.65 1.10 20.73
C ASP A 56 -2.52 1.30 19.22
N SER A 57 -3.64 1.23 18.50
CA SER A 57 -3.75 1.76 17.14
C SER A 57 -4.72 2.93 17.13
N GLU A 58 -4.19 4.15 17.22
CA GLU A 58 -4.92 5.34 16.79
C GLU A 58 -5.16 5.23 15.27
N ASP A 59 -6.41 4.99 14.87
CA ASP A 59 -7.08 5.55 13.68
C ASP A 59 -8.27 4.66 13.24
N ASP A 60 -9.31 4.63 14.08
CA ASP A 60 -10.68 4.51 13.60
C ASP A 60 -11.30 5.91 13.69
N ASN A 61 -11.76 6.44 12.56
CA ASN A 61 -12.68 7.58 12.57
C ASN A 61 -14.01 7.14 13.19
N LEU A 62 -14.01 7.03 14.51
CA LEU A 62 -15.20 6.98 15.34
C LEU A 62 -15.86 8.36 15.25
N ALA A 63 -17.02 8.42 14.59
CA ALA A 63 -17.92 9.53 14.80
C ALA A 63 -18.43 9.46 16.25
N THR A 64 -17.86 10.30 17.11
CA THR A 64 -18.39 10.58 18.45
C THR A 64 -19.73 11.28 18.28
N PHE A 65 -20.83 10.59 18.55
CA PHE A 65 -22.13 11.23 18.73
C PHE A 65 -22.34 11.54 20.21
N THR A 66 -22.41 12.82 20.55
CA THR A 66 -22.91 13.31 21.84
C THR A 66 -24.43 13.12 21.91
N LEU A 67 -24.89 12.16 22.72
CA LEU A 67 -26.30 12.04 23.09
C LEU A 67 -26.63 13.04 24.20
N SER A 68 -27.23 14.17 23.83
CA SER A 68 -27.94 15.03 24.78
C SER A 68 -29.41 14.63 24.84
N GLY A 69 -29.89 14.25 26.02
CA GLY A 69 -31.32 14.23 26.35
C GLY A 69 -31.92 12.84 26.55
N GLY A 70 -32.20 12.52 27.81
CA GLY A 70 -32.75 11.23 28.23
C GLY A 70 -34.19 10.98 27.80
N ARG A 71 -34.43 9.76 27.33
CA ARG A 71 -35.59 8.91 27.60
C ARG A 71 -35.21 7.50 27.14
N GLY A 72 -35.50 6.50 27.97
CA GLY A 72 -35.13 5.11 27.72
C GLY A 72 -35.64 4.64 26.37
N VAL A 73 -34.73 4.14 25.53
CA VAL A 73 -35.05 3.45 24.29
C VAL A 73 -34.63 1.99 24.49
N GLU A 74 -35.63 1.13 24.48
CA GLU A 74 -35.48 -0.31 24.42
C GLU A 74 -34.74 -0.67 23.11
N LEU A 75 -33.53 -1.21 23.22
CA LEU A 75 -32.75 -1.69 22.08
C LEU A 75 -33.46 -2.91 21.47
N ARG A 76 -34.35 -2.67 20.52
CA ARG A 76 -34.77 -3.71 19.57
C ARG A 76 -33.65 -3.91 18.56
N VAL A 77 -32.91 -5.00 18.74
CA VAL A 77 -32.11 -5.58 17.67
C VAL A 77 -33.09 -6.00 16.56
N THR A 78 -33.29 -5.15 15.55
CA THR A 78 -33.93 -5.58 14.32
C THR A 78 -32.93 -6.43 13.56
N THR A 79 -32.93 -7.73 13.84
CA THR A 79 -32.55 -8.71 12.83
C THR A 79 -33.45 -8.46 11.63
N ASN A 80 -32.91 -7.87 10.56
CA ASN A 80 -33.58 -7.84 9.27
C ASN A 80 -33.78 -9.29 8.84
N HIS A 81 -34.95 -9.84 9.15
CA HIS A 81 -35.40 -11.08 8.53
C HIS A 81 -35.54 -10.80 7.04
N TYR A 82 -34.58 -11.33 6.27
CA TYR A 82 -34.72 -11.51 4.83
C TYR A 82 -36.03 -12.25 4.60
N ARG A 83 -37.05 -11.51 4.13
CA ARG A 83 -38.33 -12.09 3.77
C ARG A 83 -38.13 -12.78 2.42
N ASN A 84 -37.63 -14.00 2.47
CA ASN A 84 -37.52 -14.89 1.30
C ASN A 84 -38.92 -15.17 0.77
N THR A 85 -39.37 -14.32 -0.16
CA THR A 85 -40.45 -14.69 -1.06
C THR A 85 -39.79 -15.35 -2.26
N SER A 86 -39.78 -16.68 -2.30
CA SER A 86 -39.32 -17.42 -3.47
C SER A 86 -40.30 -17.14 -4.62
N LYS A 87 -40.04 -16.07 -5.38
CA LYS A 87 -40.77 -15.76 -6.61
C LYS A 87 -40.38 -16.77 -7.69
N SER A 88 -40.92 -17.98 -7.63
CA SER A 88 -40.73 -19.02 -8.66
C SER A 88 -41.37 -18.65 -10.01
N ALA A 89 -42.27 -17.67 -10.03
CA ALA A 89 -43.03 -17.24 -11.22
C ALA A 89 -42.52 -15.96 -11.91
N GLY A 90 -41.43 -15.34 -11.43
CA GLY A 90 -40.94 -14.08 -11.99
C GLY A 90 -40.20 -14.20 -13.32
N ALA A 91 -40.14 -13.12 -14.10
CA ALA A 91 -39.32 -13.02 -15.31
C ALA A 91 -37.83 -13.24 -14.98
N LEU A 92 -37.16 -14.08 -15.78
CA LEU A 92 -35.73 -14.35 -15.63
C LEU A 92 -34.92 -13.10 -15.94
N ALA A 93 -33.91 -12.85 -15.10
CA ALA A 93 -32.95 -11.78 -15.31
C ALA A 93 -32.22 -11.98 -16.63
N ARG A 94 -32.12 -10.89 -17.40
CA ARG A 94 -31.25 -10.80 -18.57
C ARG A 94 -30.12 -9.83 -18.30
N TRP A 95 -28.96 -10.12 -18.88
CA TRP A 95 -27.84 -9.19 -18.92
C TRP A 95 -28.07 -8.19 -20.06
N VAL A 96 -27.92 -6.90 -19.76
CA VAL A 96 -28.04 -5.81 -20.73
C VAL A 96 -26.65 -5.47 -21.24
N LEU A 97 -26.43 -5.59 -22.54
CA LEU A 97 -25.12 -5.33 -23.14
C LEU A 97 -24.84 -3.83 -23.22
N PRO A 98 -23.57 -3.40 -23.18
CA PRO A 98 -23.21 -2.01 -23.45
C PRO A 98 -23.72 -1.56 -24.82
N GLY A 99 -24.33 -0.36 -24.89
CA GLY A 99 -24.92 0.18 -26.11
C GLY A 99 -26.34 -0.30 -26.39
N GLU A 100 -26.84 -1.31 -25.67
CA GLU A 100 -28.24 -1.71 -25.74
C GLU A 100 -29.13 -0.69 -25.01
N MET A 101 -30.08 -0.11 -25.73
CA MET A 101 -31.04 0.83 -25.15
C MET A 101 -32.16 0.09 -24.43
N ILE A 102 -32.34 0.40 -23.15
CA ILE A 102 -33.47 -0.09 -22.35
C ILE A 102 -34.19 1.06 -21.66
N THR A 103 -35.38 0.80 -21.13
CA THR A 103 -36.14 1.76 -20.32
C THR A 103 -36.49 1.15 -18.98
N VAL A 104 -36.11 1.83 -17.89
CA VAL A 104 -36.48 1.45 -16.51
C VAL A 104 -37.22 2.62 -15.88
N ALA A 105 -38.48 2.41 -15.48
CA ALA A 105 -39.35 3.45 -14.92
C ALA A 105 -39.41 4.75 -15.76
N GLY A 106 -39.41 4.63 -17.09
CA GLY A 106 -39.45 5.76 -18.02
C GLY A 106 -38.09 6.44 -18.27
N VAL A 107 -37.01 5.98 -17.65
CA VAL A 107 -35.65 6.48 -17.86
C VAL A 107 -34.92 5.59 -18.86
N ALA A 108 -34.36 6.19 -19.91
CA ALA A 108 -33.56 5.48 -20.91
C ALA A 108 -32.14 5.22 -20.40
N ILE A 109 -31.66 3.98 -20.50
CA ILE A 109 -30.31 3.56 -20.11
C ILE A 109 -29.64 2.92 -21.33
N SER A 110 -28.41 3.35 -21.63
CA SER A 110 -27.60 2.84 -22.75
C SER A 110 -26.26 2.24 -22.31
N GLY A 111 -25.84 2.53 -21.06
CA GLY A 111 -24.53 2.15 -20.55
C GLY A 111 -24.34 0.65 -20.30
N GLY A 112 -25.43 -0.13 -20.28
CA GLY A 112 -25.42 -1.58 -20.08
C GLY A 112 -24.71 -2.03 -18.80
N HIS A 113 -24.23 -3.28 -18.83
CA HIS A 113 -23.57 -3.98 -17.72
C HIS A 113 -24.44 -4.16 -16.46
N ILE A 114 -25.74 -4.39 -16.67
CA ILE A 114 -26.71 -4.54 -15.59
C ILE A 114 -27.59 -5.76 -15.82
N TYR A 115 -28.07 -6.34 -14.72
CA TYR A 115 -29.11 -7.37 -14.78
C TYR A 115 -30.48 -6.71 -14.57
N VAL A 116 -31.42 -7.04 -15.47
CA VAL A 116 -32.82 -6.59 -15.37
C VAL A 116 -33.74 -7.81 -15.40
N GLY A 117 -34.67 -7.88 -14.44
CA GLY A 117 -35.66 -8.94 -14.31
C GLY A 117 -36.10 -9.14 -12.86
N GLN A 118 -36.84 -10.20 -12.58
CA GLN A 118 -37.44 -10.44 -11.26
C GLN A 118 -36.75 -11.55 -10.46
N ARG A 119 -36.02 -12.44 -11.14
CA ARG A 119 -35.24 -13.51 -10.50
C ARG A 119 -34.02 -13.88 -11.34
N MET A 120 -32.92 -14.25 -10.67
CA MET A 120 -31.78 -14.82 -11.37
C MET A 120 -32.07 -16.23 -11.87
N LYS A 121 -31.34 -16.68 -12.89
CA LYS A 121 -31.29 -18.11 -13.21
C LYS A 121 -30.69 -18.84 -12.00
N PRO A 122 -31.33 -19.92 -11.51
CA PRO A 122 -30.69 -20.79 -10.52
C PRO A 122 -29.35 -21.24 -11.07
N SER A 123 -28.28 -21.09 -10.30
CA SER A 123 -26.99 -21.69 -10.67
C SER A 123 -27.21 -23.20 -10.72
N GLY A 124 -27.21 -23.79 -11.92
CA GLY A 124 -27.53 -25.20 -12.15
C GLY A 124 -26.49 -26.18 -11.62
N GLN A 125 -25.69 -25.77 -10.64
CA GLN A 125 -24.69 -26.62 -10.00
C GLN A 125 -25.09 -26.86 -8.55
N GLU A 126 -25.16 -28.13 -8.17
CA GLU A 126 -24.91 -28.62 -6.80
C GLU A 126 -23.45 -28.35 -6.36
N SER A 127 -22.85 -27.24 -6.79
CA SER A 127 -21.54 -26.79 -6.34
C SER A 127 -21.73 -26.09 -4.99
N GLY A 128 -21.84 -26.91 -3.95
CA GLY A 128 -21.54 -26.60 -2.55
C GLY A 128 -21.88 -25.19 -2.07
N GLY A 129 -23.15 -24.87 -1.86
CA GLY A 129 -23.56 -23.88 -0.85
C GLY A 129 -23.06 -22.43 -1.03
N TYR A 130 -22.67 -21.98 -2.22
CA TYR A 130 -22.08 -20.65 -2.46
C TYR A 130 -23.07 -19.50 -2.69
N TYR A 131 -24.38 -19.73 -2.53
CA TYR A 131 -25.41 -18.70 -2.68
C TYR A 131 -26.30 -18.63 -1.44
N ASP A 132 -26.79 -17.44 -1.12
CA ASP A 132 -28.09 -17.31 -0.46
C ASP A 132 -29.12 -17.20 -1.57
N ASP A 133 -30.21 -17.95 -1.49
CA ASP A 133 -31.27 -18.00 -2.51
C ASP A 133 -32.15 -16.73 -2.52
N GLY A 134 -31.81 -15.75 -1.69
CA GLY A 134 -32.35 -14.39 -1.67
C GLY A 134 -31.89 -13.55 -2.87
N SER A 135 -32.77 -12.65 -3.31
CA SER A 135 -32.60 -11.79 -4.50
C SER A 135 -31.18 -11.24 -4.67
N GLU A 136 -30.57 -11.49 -5.83
CA GLU A 136 -29.29 -10.89 -6.23
C GLU A 136 -29.27 -9.37 -6.00
N ALA A 137 -28.26 -8.90 -5.26
CA ALA A 137 -28.21 -7.52 -4.76
C ALA A 137 -28.18 -6.48 -5.88
N SER A 138 -27.60 -6.85 -7.03
CA SER A 138 -27.51 -6.02 -8.24
C SER A 138 -28.73 -6.06 -9.16
N LEU A 139 -29.69 -6.97 -8.92
CA LEU A 139 -30.80 -7.21 -9.85
C LEU A 139 -31.81 -6.07 -9.85
N ILE A 140 -32.00 -5.45 -11.00
CA ILE A 140 -32.99 -4.40 -11.22
C ILE A 140 -34.34 -5.06 -11.55
N ASP A 141 -35.24 -5.05 -10.56
CA ASP A 141 -36.65 -5.42 -10.72
C ASP A 141 -37.48 -4.17 -11.03
N ASP A 142 -37.81 -3.96 -12.31
CA ASP A 142 -38.58 -2.82 -12.80
C ASP A 142 -40.05 -2.82 -12.34
N THR A 143 -40.52 -3.91 -11.72
CA THR A 143 -41.84 -3.97 -11.08
C THR A 143 -41.86 -3.37 -9.67
N CYS A 144 -40.69 -3.08 -9.11
CA CYS A 144 -40.58 -2.31 -7.87
C CYS A 144 -41.01 -0.86 -8.11
N LYS A 145 -41.53 -0.21 -7.06
CA LYS A 145 -41.82 1.23 -7.12
C LYS A 145 -40.50 2.01 -7.23
N ILE A 146 -40.37 2.80 -8.29
CA ILE A 146 -39.23 3.66 -8.61
C ILE A 146 -39.77 5.08 -8.80
N LYS A 147 -39.21 6.07 -8.08
CA LYS A 147 -39.61 7.48 -8.18
C LYS A 147 -38.49 8.29 -8.84
N PRO A 148 -38.73 9.06 -9.91
CA PRO A 148 -37.71 9.92 -10.51
C PRO A 148 -37.06 10.82 -9.46
N THR A 149 -35.75 10.67 -9.26
CA THR A 149 -34.99 11.30 -8.18
C THR A 149 -33.56 11.55 -8.67
N SER A 150 -32.95 12.67 -8.26
CA SER A 150 -31.54 12.97 -8.56
C SER A 150 -30.63 11.83 -8.08
N TYR A 151 -29.59 11.51 -8.85
CA TYR A 151 -28.62 10.48 -8.47
C TYR A 151 -27.80 10.81 -7.22
N LEU A 152 -27.80 12.07 -6.77
CA LEU A 152 -27.16 12.52 -5.53
C LEU A 152 -28.01 12.25 -4.28
N TYR A 153 -29.26 11.81 -4.46
CA TYR A 153 -30.14 11.51 -3.33
C TYR A 153 -29.66 10.27 -2.58
N GLU A 154 -29.68 10.35 -1.26
CA GLU A 154 -29.41 9.24 -0.35
C GLU A 154 -30.42 9.24 0.80
N ASP A 155 -30.71 8.06 1.31
CA ASP A 155 -31.48 7.85 2.53
C ASP A 155 -30.94 6.63 3.29
N SER A 156 -31.60 6.28 4.39
CA SER A 156 -31.16 5.15 5.23
C SER A 156 -31.27 3.77 4.57
N SER A 157 -31.95 3.64 3.41
CA SER A 157 -31.97 2.39 2.65
C SER A 157 -30.67 2.12 1.91
N LEU A 158 -29.85 3.15 1.67
CA LEU A 158 -28.49 3.05 1.12
C LEU A 158 -27.47 2.72 2.23
N GLY A 159 -27.71 1.63 2.95
CA GLY A 159 -26.86 1.18 4.06
C GLY A 159 -25.49 0.65 3.63
N TYR A 160 -24.80 -0.03 4.55
CA TYR A 160 -23.41 -0.50 4.35
C TYR A 160 -23.27 -1.55 3.22
N TRP A 161 -24.24 -2.44 3.06
CA TRP A 161 -24.32 -3.45 1.98
C TRP A 161 -25.68 -3.37 1.29
N PRO A 162 -25.90 -2.35 0.45
CA PRO A 162 -27.19 -2.08 -0.11
C PRO A 162 -27.55 -3.10 -1.20
N SER A 163 -28.84 -3.35 -1.39
CA SER A 163 -29.36 -4.12 -2.53
C SER A 163 -30.45 -3.34 -3.23
N PHE A 164 -30.57 -3.47 -4.54
CA PHE A 164 -31.63 -2.78 -5.29
C PHE A 164 -33.03 -3.07 -4.73
N SER A 165 -33.26 -4.32 -4.29
CA SER A 165 -34.54 -4.76 -3.71
C SER A 165 -34.85 -4.11 -2.36
N SER A 166 -33.84 -3.73 -1.57
CA SER A 166 -34.03 -3.09 -0.25
C SER A 166 -34.09 -1.56 -0.29
N LEU A 167 -33.69 -0.94 -1.41
CA LEU A 167 -33.76 0.51 -1.59
C LEU A 167 -35.20 1.05 -1.50
N SER A 168 -35.35 2.26 -0.97
CA SER A 168 -36.59 3.03 -1.05
C SER A 168 -36.95 3.36 -2.51
N PRO A 169 -38.21 3.72 -2.81
CA PRO A 169 -38.58 4.12 -4.18
C PRO A 169 -37.75 5.29 -4.73
N GLU A 170 -37.42 6.26 -3.89
CA GLU A 170 -36.58 7.41 -4.19
C GLU A 170 -35.13 6.98 -4.46
N ALA A 171 -34.54 6.15 -3.59
CA ALA A 171 -33.19 5.65 -3.76
C ALA A 171 -33.04 4.74 -4.99
N ARG A 172 -34.05 3.93 -5.34
CA ARG A 172 -34.06 3.19 -6.63
C ARG A 172 -34.06 4.14 -7.82
N GLY A 173 -34.79 5.26 -7.74
CA GLY A 173 -34.82 6.26 -8.79
C GLY A 173 -33.51 7.03 -8.93
N ALA A 174 -32.85 7.31 -7.81
CA ALA A 174 -31.50 7.87 -7.79
C ALA A 174 -30.50 6.92 -8.46
N TYR A 175 -30.53 5.63 -8.11
CA TYR A 175 -29.69 4.60 -8.74
C TYR A 175 -29.95 4.49 -10.25
N VAL A 176 -31.21 4.45 -10.68
CA VAL A 176 -31.59 4.41 -12.11
C VAL A 176 -31.12 5.69 -12.83
N SER A 177 -31.20 6.86 -12.20
CA SER A 177 -30.71 8.11 -12.76
C SER A 177 -29.18 8.13 -12.87
N TRP A 178 -28.47 7.51 -11.94
CA TRP A 178 -27.02 7.31 -12.04
C TRP A 178 -26.65 6.36 -13.18
N LEU A 179 -27.38 5.25 -13.34
CA LEU A 179 -27.17 4.30 -14.44
C LEU A 179 -27.43 4.91 -15.83
N ALA A 180 -28.30 5.90 -15.91
CA ALA A 180 -28.60 6.65 -17.12
C ALA A 180 -27.56 7.73 -17.46
N SER A 181 -26.67 8.07 -16.52
CA SER A 181 -25.58 9.03 -16.74
C SER A 181 -24.33 8.34 -17.32
N ASP A 182 -23.23 9.09 -17.41
CA ASP A 182 -21.92 8.55 -17.78
C ASP A 182 -21.26 7.71 -16.66
N ARG A 183 -21.87 7.64 -15.47
CA ARG A 183 -21.36 6.95 -14.29
C ARG A 183 -19.93 7.37 -13.93
N SER A 184 -19.60 8.64 -14.10
CA SER A 184 -18.25 9.19 -13.91
C SER A 184 -18.16 10.30 -12.87
N ASP A 185 -19.27 10.63 -12.20
CA ASP A 185 -19.31 11.62 -11.11
C ASP A 185 -18.78 11.02 -9.79
N PRO A 186 -17.62 11.47 -9.26
CA PRO A 186 -17.05 10.95 -8.02
C PRO A 186 -17.85 11.38 -6.77
N SER A 187 -18.79 12.32 -6.88
CA SER A 187 -19.66 12.74 -5.79
C SER A 187 -20.88 11.83 -5.59
N CYS A 188 -21.10 10.87 -6.50
CA CYS A 188 -22.17 9.88 -6.36
C CYS A 188 -22.04 9.11 -5.04
N PRO A 189 -23.14 8.91 -4.29
CA PRO A 189 -23.15 8.04 -3.13
C PRO A 189 -22.60 6.65 -3.46
N ILE A 190 -21.57 6.22 -2.72
CA ILE A 190 -20.77 5.03 -3.08
C ILE A 190 -21.59 3.73 -3.06
N GLY A 191 -22.67 3.68 -2.28
CA GLY A 191 -23.56 2.52 -2.21
C GLY A 191 -24.15 2.14 -3.57
N TYR A 192 -24.49 3.13 -4.40
CA TYR A 192 -24.98 2.89 -5.77
C TYR A 192 -23.92 2.26 -6.66
N VAL A 193 -22.67 2.73 -6.54
CA VAL A 193 -21.53 2.17 -7.28
C VAL A 193 -21.27 0.72 -6.84
N PHE A 194 -21.47 0.39 -5.56
CA PHE A 194 -21.39 -0.98 -5.06
C PHE A 194 -22.48 -1.89 -5.64
N ILE A 195 -23.74 -1.46 -5.68
CA ILE A 195 -24.83 -2.25 -6.31
C ILE A 195 -24.47 -2.60 -7.76
N TYR A 196 -23.91 -1.64 -8.51
CA TYR A 196 -23.45 -1.86 -9.86
C TYR A 196 -22.24 -2.80 -9.94
N LEU A 197 -21.25 -2.62 -9.06
CA LEU A 197 -20.09 -3.52 -8.95
C LEU A 197 -20.51 -4.96 -8.66
N TYR A 198 -21.55 -5.20 -7.85
CA TYR A 198 -22.04 -6.53 -7.54
C TYR A 198 -22.49 -7.29 -8.80
N GLY A 199 -23.10 -6.57 -9.76
CA GLY A 199 -23.51 -7.16 -11.04
C GLY A 199 -22.31 -7.50 -11.92
N LEU A 200 -21.34 -6.59 -12.02
CA LEU A 200 -20.07 -6.84 -12.72
C LEU A 200 -19.32 -8.03 -12.13
N GLU A 201 -19.22 -8.07 -10.81
CA GLU A 201 -18.56 -9.11 -10.04
C GLU A 201 -19.21 -10.47 -10.27
N ARG A 202 -20.55 -10.56 -10.19
CA ARG A 202 -21.26 -11.79 -10.51
C ARG A 202 -21.01 -12.23 -11.94
N LYS A 203 -21.11 -11.30 -12.91
CA LYS A 203 -20.89 -11.61 -14.32
C LYS A 203 -19.48 -12.17 -14.55
N ALA A 204 -18.48 -11.54 -13.93
CA ALA A 204 -17.08 -11.92 -14.05
C ALA A 204 -16.74 -13.23 -13.32
N LEU A 205 -17.33 -13.53 -12.17
CA LEU A 205 -16.94 -14.69 -11.35
C LEU A 205 -17.81 -15.93 -11.59
N VAL A 206 -19.08 -15.72 -11.92
CA VAL A 206 -20.08 -16.79 -12.01
C VAL A 206 -20.39 -17.08 -13.47
N ASP A 207 -20.88 -16.09 -14.20
CA ASP A 207 -21.36 -16.31 -15.57
C ASP A 207 -20.21 -16.60 -16.54
N SER A 208 -19.02 -16.07 -16.27
CA SER A 208 -17.82 -16.34 -17.07
C SER A 208 -17.27 -17.77 -16.92
N THR A 209 -17.82 -18.57 -16.01
CA THR A 209 -17.46 -20.00 -15.89
C THR A 209 -18.01 -20.83 -17.04
N ASP A 210 -18.98 -20.31 -17.80
CA ASP A 210 -19.43 -20.92 -19.05
C ASP A 210 -18.24 -20.95 -20.05
N PRO A 211 -17.84 -22.14 -20.57
CA PRO A 211 -16.79 -22.25 -21.57
C PRO A 211 -17.02 -21.44 -22.85
N LYS A 212 -18.27 -21.04 -23.13
CA LYS A 212 -18.66 -20.22 -24.29
C LYS A 212 -18.67 -18.72 -24.00
N PHE A 213 -18.31 -18.29 -22.79
CA PHE A 213 -18.31 -16.88 -22.43
C PHE A 213 -17.32 -16.10 -23.31
N PRO A 214 -17.76 -15.05 -24.03
CA PRO A 214 -16.89 -14.33 -24.96
C PRO A 214 -15.74 -13.59 -24.28
N ASP A 215 -14.53 -13.76 -24.80
CA ASP A 215 -13.33 -13.07 -24.29
C ASP A 215 -13.44 -11.54 -24.38
N ALA A 216 -14.07 -11.03 -25.44
CA ALA A 216 -14.33 -9.60 -25.60
C ALA A 216 -15.28 -9.05 -24.52
N GLU A 217 -16.28 -9.82 -24.12
CA GLU A 217 -17.19 -9.44 -23.04
C GLU A 217 -16.46 -9.43 -21.69
N PHE A 218 -15.62 -10.42 -21.44
CA PHE A 218 -14.81 -10.48 -20.20
C PHE A 218 -13.84 -9.29 -20.11
N ARG A 219 -13.22 -8.94 -21.25
CA ARG A 219 -12.37 -7.75 -21.36
C ARG A 219 -13.15 -6.46 -21.06
N ASN A 220 -14.35 -6.31 -21.60
CA ASN A 220 -15.18 -5.14 -21.34
C ASN A 220 -15.55 -5.00 -19.86
N LEU A 221 -15.86 -6.11 -19.18
CA LEU A 221 -16.08 -6.13 -17.72
C LEU A 221 -14.83 -5.66 -16.96
N PHE A 222 -13.65 -6.18 -17.33
CA PHE A 222 -12.40 -5.82 -16.68
C PHE A 222 -12.11 -4.32 -16.82
N ASN A 223 -12.26 -3.79 -18.04
CA ASN A 223 -12.06 -2.38 -18.33
C ASN A 223 -13.05 -1.49 -17.58
N GLU A 224 -14.30 -1.92 -17.44
CA GLU A 224 -15.30 -1.18 -16.69
C GLU A 224 -14.99 -1.15 -15.18
N VAL A 225 -14.57 -2.26 -14.58
CA VAL A 225 -14.13 -2.29 -13.18
C VAL A 225 -12.90 -1.40 -12.98
N ALA A 226 -11.93 -1.44 -13.90
CA ALA A 226 -10.75 -0.57 -13.86
C ALA A 226 -11.12 0.92 -13.99
N ARG A 227 -12.07 1.26 -14.87
CA ARG A 227 -12.61 2.62 -15.03
C ARG A 227 -13.27 3.11 -13.74
N LEU A 228 -14.22 2.34 -13.18
CA LEU A 228 -14.86 2.70 -11.90
C LEU A 228 -13.83 2.90 -10.79
N ARG A 229 -12.85 1.98 -10.68
CA ARG A 229 -11.78 2.09 -9.69
C ARG A 229 -11.02 3.41 -9.84
N SER A 230 -10.71 3.85 -11.05
CA SER A 230 -10.00 5.11 -11.28
C SER A 230 -10.79 6.34 -10.84
N ILE A 231 -12.11 6.32 -11.01
CA ILE A 231 -13.02 7.42 -10.64
C ILE A 231 -13.21 7.47 -9.12
N PHE A 232 -13.45 6.31 -8.50
CA PHE A 232 -13.82 6.19 -7.08
C PHE A 232 -12.63 5.75 -6.19
N ILE A 233 -11.39 6.00 -6.63
CA ILE A 233 -10.16 5.49 -5.98
C ILE A 233 -9.95 6.00 -4.55
N GLU A 234 -10.49 7.17 -4.25
CA GLU A 234 -10.38 7.81 -2.93
C GLU A 234 -11.20 7.06 -1.86
N ASN A 235 -12.25 6.34 -2.27
CA ASN A 235 -12.99 5.49 -1.33
C ASN A 235 -12.17 4.23 -1.01
N ARG A 236 -11.67 4.14 0.24
CA ARG A 236 -10.80 3.03 0.70
C ARG A 236 -11.42 1.65 0.46
N SER A 237 -12.70 1.48 0.80
CA SER A 237 -13.39 0.19 0.65
C SER A 237 -13.55 -0.19 -0.82
N PHE A 238 -14.03 0.74 -1.65
CA PHE A 238 -14.20 0.50 -3.08
C PHE A 238 -12.86 0.21 -3.76
N ARG A 239 -11.80 0.96 -3.42
CA ARG A 239 -10.43 0.68 -3.86
C ARG A 239 -9.99 -0.74 -3.49
N GLY A 240 -10.29 -1.20 -2.28
CA GLY A 240 -9.95 -2.54 -1.81
C GLY A 240 -10.64 -3.63 -2.62
N TYR A 241 -11.97 -3.58 -2.71
CA TYR A 241 -12.77 -4.59 -3.41
C TYR A 241 -12.51 -4.61 -4.92
N SER A 242 -12.49 -3.45 -5.58
CA SER A 242 -12.21 -3.37 -7.01
C SER A 242 -10.79 -3.87 -7.36
N THR A 243 -9.80 -3.62 -6.50
CA THR A 243 -8.43 -4.17 -6.69
C THR A 243 -8.44 -5.70 -6.61
N GLN A 244 -9.06 -6.27 -5.59
CA GLN A 244 -9.13 -7.73 -5.44
C GLN A 244 -9.91 -8.38 -6.59
N LEU A 245 -10.98 -7.74 -7.07
CA LEU A 245 -11.74 -8.25 -8.22
C LEU A 245 -10.90 -8.26 -9.49
N LEU A 246 -10.17 -7.19 -9.79
CA LEU A 246 -9.29 -7.13 -10.97
C LEU A 246 -8.19 -8.20 -10.91
N GLU A 247 -7.62 -8.44 -9.72
CA GLU A 247 -6.69 -9.56 -9.51
C GLU A 247 -7.35 -10.91 -9.77
N ALA A 248 -8.54 -11.16 -9.18
CA ALA A 248 -9.27 -12.40 -9.41
C ALA A 248 -9.56 -12.63 -10.89
N MET A 249 -10.00 -11.58 -11.61
CA MET A 249 -10.28 -11.63 -13.05
C MET A 249 -9.03 -11.97 -13.87
N SER A 250 -7.88 -11.38 -13.53
CA SER A 250 -6.61 -11.69 -14.22
C SER A 250 -6.12 -13.13 -13.96
N ILE A 251 -6.42 -13.70 -12.78
CA ILE A 251 -6.14 -15.12 -12.47
C ILE A 251 -7.11 -16.05 -13.20
N LEU A 252 -8.38 -15.67 -13.35
CA LEU A 252 -9.40 -16.44 -14.08
C LEU A 252 -9.12 -16.54 -15.58
N ARG A 253 -8.38 -15.58 -16.15
CA ARG A 253 -8.01 -15.52 -17.57
C ARG A 253 -6.53 -15.17 -17.76
N PRO A 254 -5.61 -16.09 -17.42
CA PRO A 254 -4.16 -15.81 -17.41
C PRO A 254 -3.59 -15.47 -18.79
N ASN A 255 -4.22 -15.97 -19.87
CA ASN A 255 -3.73 -15.78 -21.24
C ASN A 255 -4.12 -14.44 -21.87
N MET A 256 -4.92 -13.61 -21.17
CA MET A 256 -5.37 -12.31 -21.68
C MET A 256 -4.38 -11.16 -21.41
N GLY A 257 -3.31 -11.37 -20.64
CA GLY A 257 -2.36 -10.30 -20.32
C GLY A 257 -2.88 -9.26 -19.30
N LEU A 258 -4.02 -9.52 -18.66
CA LEU A 258 -4.66 -8.60 -17.70
C LEU A 258 -3.78 -8.24 -16.50
N ALA A 259 -2.95 -9.19 -16.04
CA ALA A 259 -2.06 -8.96 -14.90
C ALA A 259 -0.99 -7.88 -15.21
N THR A 260 -0.43 -7.91 -16.43
CA THR A 260 0.57 -6.93 -16.86
C THR A 260 -0.01 -5.51 -16.95
N GLU A 261 -1.27 -5.38 -17.36
CA GLU A 261 -1.97 -4.09 -17.39
C GLU A 261 -2.17 -3.51 -15.99
N LEU A 262 -2.40 -4.35 -14.97
CA LEU A 262 -2.48 -3.92 -13.57
C LEU A 262 -1.12 -3.44 -13.04
N ASP A 263 -0.05 -4.18 -13.32
CA ASP A 263 1.29 -3.86 -12.80
C ASP A 263 1.83 -2.51 -13.32
N SER A 264 1.46 -2.11 -14.54
CA SER A 264 1.86 -0.81 -15.13
C SER A 264 1.33 0.41 -14.37
N ASN A 265 0.29 0.23 -13.55
CA ASN A 265 -0.44 1.30 -12.85
C ASN A 265 -0.14 1.34 -11.34
N SER A 266 1.07 0.90 -10.95
CA SER A 266 1.60 0.65 -9.58
C SER A 266 0.91 1.41 -8.44
N GLY A 267 -0.16 0.81 -7.92
CA GLY A 267 -0.91 1.22 -6.74
C GLY A 267 -1.86 0.12 -6.24
N PHE A 268 -1.57 -1.14 -6.58
CA PHE A 268 -2.43 -2.30 -6.29
C PHE A 268 -1.86 -3.13 -5.13
N SER A 269 -2.77 -3.68 -4.32
CA SER A 269 -2.46 -4.65 -3.28
C SER A 269 -2.44 -6.06 -3.88
N ASN A 270 -1.43 -6.38 -4.69
CA ASN A 270 -1.31 -7.59 -5.51
C ASN A 270 -1.17 -8.92 -4.74
N SER A 271 -1.93 -9.17 -3.69
CA SER A 271 -1.70 -10.27 -2.75
C SER A 271 -1.94 -11.66 -3.35
N MET A 272 -2.96 -11.82 -4.21
CA MET A 272 -3.25 -13.10 -4.85
C MET A 272 -2.27 -13.37 -5.98
N GLN A 273 -1.98 -12.34 -6.78
CA GLN A 273 -0.99 -12.40 -7.85
C GLN A 273 0.42 -12.65 -7.32
N PHE A 274 0.80 -12.00 -6.22
CA PHE A 274 2.04 -12.26 -5.49
C PHE A 274 2.16 -13.73 -5.10
N LYS A 275 1.13 -14.28 -4.43
CA LYS A 275 1.15 -15.69 -4.00
C LYS A 275 1.29 -16.63 -5.20
N LEU A 276 0.57 -16.36 -6.29
CA LEU A 276 0.65 -17.15 -7.52
C LEU A 276 2.05 -17.07 -8.16
N ALA A 277 2.62 -15.87 -8.28
CA ALA A 277 3.96 -15.66 -8.81
C ALA A 277 5.02 -16.38 -7.96
N LEU A 278 4.96 -16.23 -6.63
CA LEU A 278 5.86 -16.90 -5.70
C LEU A 278 5.75 -18.42 -5.78
N ALA A 279 4.53 -18.95 -5.86
CA ALA A 279 4.28 -20.38 -6.01
C ALA A 279 4.88 -20.95 -7.30
N LYS A 280 4.71 -20.24 -8.44
CA LYS A 280 5.31 -20.63 -9.73
C LYS A 280 6.84 -20.60 -9.68
N THR A 281 7.43 -19.51 -9.20
CA THR A 281 8.90 -19.38 -9.07
C THR A 281 9.51 -20.51 -8.24
N VAL A 282 8.88 -20.84 -7.11
CA VAL A 282 9.35 -21.93 -6.24
C VAL A 282 9.13 -23.31 -6.87
N HIS A 283 8.03 -23.50 -7.60
CA HIS A 283 7.76 -24.74 -8.32
C HIS A 283 8.79 -25.01 -9.42
N GLU A 284 9.17 -23.97 -10.18
CA GLU A 284 10.17 -24.03 -11.25
C GLU A 284 11.62 -24.12 -10.73
N GLY A 285 11.84 -23.91 -9.42
CA GLY A 285 13.16 -23.92 -8.81
C GLY A 285 14.02 -22.69 -9.14
N VAL A 286 13.42 -21.64 -9.69
CA VAL A 286 14.07 -20.38 -10.06
C VAL A 286 14.31 -19.53 -8.79
N PRO A 287 15.41 -18.75 -8.71
CA PRO A 287 15.63 -17.84 -7.60
C PRO A 287 14.50 -16.80 -7.47
N VAL A 288 14.07 -16.52 -6.23
CA VAL A 288 13.15 -15.43 -5.93
C VAL A 288 13.85 -14.10 -6.22
N SER A 289 13.35 -13.37 -7.22
CA SER A 289 13.94 -12.10 -7.64
C SER A 289 13.78 -11.00 -6.59
N ALA A 290 14.53 -9.91 -6.74
CA ALA A 290 14.42 -8.73 -5.88
C ALA A 290 13.00 -8.12 -5.87
N GLU A 291 12.32 -8.12 -7.03
CA GLU A 291 10.94 -7.66 -7.16
C GLU A 291 9.97 -8.53 -6.35
N LEU A 292 10.09 -9.84 -6.51
CA LEU A 292 9.22 -10.79 -5.86
C LEU A 292 9.46 -10.85 -4.35
N ALA A 293 10.72 -10.67 -3.91
CA ALA A 293 11.07 -10.52 -2.51
C ALA A 293 10.49 -9.25 -1.88
N LEU A 294 10.48 -8.13 -2.61
CA LEU A 294 9.84 -6.89 -2.15
C LEU A 294 8.34 -7.09 -1.97
N ASN A 295 7.69 -7.70 -2.97
CA ASN A 295 6.27 -8.05 -2.90
C ASN A 295 5.96 -9.00 -1.74
N TRP A 296 6.87 -9.93 -1.44
CA TRP A 296 6.71 -10.82 -0.28
C TRP A 296 6.65 -10.04 1.02
N VAL A 297 7.55 -9.09 1.24
CA VAL A 297 7.55 -8.27 2.46
C VAL A 297 6.30 -7.41 2.55
N ILE A 298 5.89 -6.76 1.46
CA ILE A 298 4.73 -5.87 1.42
C ILE A 298 3.42 -6.63 1.73
N ASN A 299 3.30 -7.87 1.25
CA ASN A 299 2.08 -8.67 1.39
C ASN A 299 2.10 -9.65 2.58
N HIS A 300 3.12 -9.58 3.46
CA HIS A 300 3.22 -10.52 4.57
C HIS A 300 2.34 -10.10 5.76
N THR A 301 1.52 -11.02 6.25
CA THR A 301 0.51 -10.73 7.30
C THR A 301 1.10 -10.33 8.65
N GLU A 302 2.28 -10.82 9.00
CA GLU A 302 2.95 -10.53 10.28
C GLU A 302 3.97 -9.38 10.18
N TYR A 303 4.02 -8.66 9.06
CA TYR A 303 4.99 -7.58 8.86
C TYR A 303 4.33 -6.35 8.25
N SER A 304 4.51 -5.21 8.92
CA SER A 304 4.05 -3.92 8.44
C SER A 304 5.23 -2.97 8.30
N LEU A 305 5.32 -2.32 7.14
CA LEU A 305 6.36 -1.34 6.88
C LEU A 305 6.22 -0.15 7.83
N ARG A 306 7.32 0.23 8.48
CA ARG A 306 7.36 1.44 9.32
C ARG A 306 7.28 2.70 8.46
N THR A 307 6.99 3.82 9.12
CA THR A 307 6.80 5.14 8.49
C THR A 307 7.87 5.53 7.46
N PRO A 308 9.18 5.29 7.66
CA PRO A 308 10.17 5.65 6.64
C PRO A 308 9.95 4.96 5.31
N ALA A 309 9.74 3.65 5.31
CA ALA A 309 9.48 2.88 4.11
C ALA A 309 8.12 3.23 3.48
N ARG A 310 7.10 3.53 4.28
CA ARG A 310 5.77 3.93 3.77
C ARG A 310 5.78 5.32 3.12
N ARG A 311 6.44 6.30 3.75
CA ARG A 311 6.51 7.68 3.25
C ARG A 311 7.39 7.77 2.00
N CYS A 312 8.48 7.01 1.97
CA CYS A 312 9.48 7.02 0.90
C CYS A 312 9.42 5.69 0.12
N ALA A 313 8.22 5.29 -0.32
CA ALA A 313 8.00 3.95 -0.89
C ALA A 313 8.83 3.68 -2.15
N LYS A 314 9.06 4.71 -2.99
CA LYS A 314 9.86 4.60 -4.21
C LYS A 314 11.33 4.38 -3.88
N GLU A 315 11.87 5.20 -2.99
CA GLU A 315 13.26 5.14 -2.52
C GLU A 315 13.52 3.83 -1.76
N PHE A 316 12.56 3.42 -0.92
CA PHE A 316 12.60 2.13 -0.22
C PHE A 316 12.65 0.96 -1.19
N ALA A 317 11.78 0.93 -2.20
CA ALA A 317 11.77 -0.12 -3.20
C ALA A 317 13.10 -0.20 -3.97
N ALA A 318 13.65 0.95 -4.37
CA ALA A 318 14.95 1.02 -5.06
C ALA A 318 16.10 0.49 -4.16
N LEU A 319 16.16 0.97 -2.92
CA LEU A 319 17.20 0.58 -1.95
C LEU A 319 17.12 -0.89 -1.61
N PHE A 320 15.92 -1.38 -1.33
CA PHE A 320 15.67 -2.77 -1.02
C PHE A 320 16.12 -3.67 -2.16
N LYS A 321 15.72 -3.37 -3.41
CA LYS A 321 16.12 -4.18 -4.58
C LYS A 321 17.65 -4.20 -4.73
N ARG A 322 18.30 -3.05 -4.57
CA ARG A 322 19.77 -2.95 -4.65
C ARG A 322 20.46 -3.78 -3.58
N ARG A 323 20.06 -3.62 -2.32
CA ARG A 323 20.62 -4.38 -1.18
C ARG A 323 20.33 -5.88 -1.29
N TYR A 324 19.17 -6.25 -1.84
CA TYR A 324 18.80 -7.64 -2.10
C TYR A 324 19.72 -8.27 -3.13
N THR A 325 19.90 -7.63 -4.28
CA THR A 325 20.80 -8.09 -5.35
C THR A 325 22.25 -8.16 -4.87
N LEU A 326 22.72 -7.19 -4.07
CA LEU A 326 24.06 -7.24 -3.48
C LEU A 326 24.26 -8.45 -2.55
N LYS A 327 23.22 -8.87 -1.83
CA LYS A 327 23.29 -9.96 -0.85
C LYS A 327 23.02 -11.34 -1.44
N TYR A 328 22.13 -11.44 -2.42
CA TYR A 328 21.61 -12.70 -2.95
C TYR A 328 21.87 -12.90 -4.44
N GLY A 329 22.55 -11.96 -5.12
CA GLY A 329 22.80 -12.03 -6.55
C GLY A 329 21.49 -12.06 -7.34
N GLU A 330 21.30 -13.10 -8.14
CA GLU A 330 20.09 -13.34 -8.93
C GLU A 330 18.85 -13.63 -8.07
N GLY A 331 19.03 -14.10 -6.84
CA GLY A 331 17.95 -14.25 -5.88
C GLY A 331 18.11 -15.38 -4.88
N MET A 332 17.14 -15.50 -3.97
CA MET A 332 17.12 -16.59 -3.00
C MET A 332 16.37 -17.81 -3.57
N VAL A 333 17.05 -18.95 -3.66
CA VAL A 333 16.39 -20.22 -3.99
C VAL A 333 15.63 -20.73 -2.77
N VAL A 334 14.30 -20.87 -2.90
CA VAL A 334 13.40 -21.35 -1.85
C VAL A 334 12.92 -22.75 -2.22
N LYS A 335 13.02 -23.70 -1.28
CA LYS A 335 12.55 -25.07 -1.49
C LYS A 335 11.03 -25.14 -1.39
N ALA A 336 10.42 -25.90 -2.30
CA ALA A 336 8.99 -26.19 -2.27
C ALA A 336 8.57 -26.87 -0.95
N ASN A 337 7.46 -26.41 -0.38
CA ASN A 337 6.85 -26.98 0.81
C ASN A 337 5.65 -27.87 0.45
N LYS A 338 5.11 -28.58 1.46
CA LYS A 338 3.98 -29.51 1.26
C LYS A 338 2.64 -28.79 1.12
N THR A 339 2.46 -27.62 1.73
CA THR A 339 1.23 -26.83 1.64
C THR A 339 0.97 -26.44 0.19
N ARG A 340 -0.27 -26.61 -0.27
CA ARG A 340 -0.69 -26.25 -1.63
C ARG A 340 -1.31 -24.87 -1.66
N LEU A 341 -1.06 -24.16 -2.76
CA LEU A 341 -1.61 -22.85 -3.04
C LEU A 341 -3.13 -22.92 -3.08
N ARG A 342 -3.76 -22.06 -2.29
CA ARG A 342 -5.20 -21.80 -2.34
C ARG A 342 -5.42 -20.30 -2.43
N LEU A 343 -6.14 -19.90 -3.47
CA LEU A 343 -6.55 -18.52 -3.68
C LEU A 343 -8.07 -18.49 -3.55
N ASP A 344 -8.53 -17.97 -2.42
CA ASP A 344 -9.94 -17.76 -2.15
C ASP A 344 -10.23 -16.25 -2.25
N TYR A 345 -11.15 -15.87 -3.13
CA TYR A 345 -11.62 -14.51 -3.35
C TYR A 345 -12.85 -14.23 -2.49
N THR A 346 -12.91 -13.08 -1.83
CA THR A 346 -14.09 -12.63 -1.06
C THR A 346 -14.82 -11.53 -1.83
N PRO A 347 -16.03 -11.79 -2.35
CA PRO A 347 -16.81 -10.81 -3.08
C PRO A 347 -17.18 -9.57 -2.25
N ALA A 348 -17.38 -8.46 -2.95
CA ALA A 348 -18.04 -7.28 -2.40
C ALA A 348 -19.55 -7.50 -2.28
N SER A 349 -20.12 -8.26 -3.21
CA SER A 349 -21.54 -8.57 -3.26
C SER A 349 -21.96 -9.45 -2.09
N PRO A 350 -22.99 -9.06 -1.31
CA PRO A 350 -23.53 -9.89 -0.25
C PRO A 350 -24.28 -11.13 -0.81
N SER A 351 -24.60 -11.14 -2.10
CA SER A 351 -25.29 -12.25 -2.78
C SER A 351 -24.33 -13.36 -3.23
N LEU A 352 -23.02 -13.11 -3.20
CA LEU A 352 -21.99 -14.07 -3.59
C LEU A 352 -21.22 -14.53 -2.35
N ARG A 353 -21.09 -15.85 -2.16
CA ARG A 353 -20.12 -16.37 -1.19
C ARG A 353 -18.74 -16.47 -1.84
N GLY A 354 -17.70 -16.58 -1.00
CA GLY A 354 -16.30 -16.62 -1.43
C GLY A 354 -16.05 -17.61 -2.59
N VAL A 355 -15.25 -17.21 -3.58
CA VAL A 355 -14.97 -18.02 -4.78
C VAL A 355 -13.54 -18.56 -4.71
N ARG A 356 -13.38 -19.86 -4.92
CA ARG A 356 -12.04 -20.44 -5.09
C ARG A 356 -11.57 -20.25 -6.53
N LEU A 357 -10.45 -19.54 -6.70
CA LEU A 357 -9.87 -19.30 -8.01
C LEU A 357 -9.15 -20.56 -8.53
N PRO A 358 -9.27 -20.87 -9.83
CA PRO A 358 -8.62 -22.03 -10.42
C PRO A 358 -7.11 -21.78 -10.54
N VAL A 359 -6.32 -22.51 -9.76
CA VAL A 359 -4.86 -22.51 -9.84
C VAL A 359 -4.33 -23.94 -10.03
N PRO A 360 -3.22 -24.14 -10.75
CA PRO A 360 -2.56 -25.45 -10.83
C PRO A 360 -2.12 -25.95 -9.45
N ASP A 361 -1.79 -27.24 -9.33
CA ASP A 361 -1.26 -27.83 -8.09
C ASP A 361 0.16 -27.29 -7.80
N LEU A 362 0.22 -26.14 -7.12
CA LEU A 362 1.45 -25.42 -6.81
C LEU A 362 1.72 -25.41 -5.29
N PRO A 363 2.99 -25.36 -4.85
CA PRO A 363 3.31 -25.14 -3.44
C PRO A 363 2.93 -23.73 -3.00
N ASP A 364 2.62 -23.55 -1.70
CA ASP A 364 2.42 -22.23 -1.08
C ASP A 364 3.57 -21.87 -0.13
N PRO A 365 4.65 -21.26 -0.63
CA PRO A 365 5.77 -20.84 0.19
C PRO A 365 5.52 -19.53 0.97
N SER A 366 4.38 -18.84 0.78
CA SER A 366 4.18 -17.46 1.26
C SER A 366 4.30 -17.29 2.78
N ALA A 367 3.99 -18.34 3.54
CA ALA A 367 4.07 -18.38 5.00
C ALA A 367 5.37 -19.01 5.55
N LEU A 368 6.36 -19.31 4.71
CA LEU A 368 7.63 -19.89 5.16
C LEU A 368 8.44 -18.89 6.00
N LYS A 369 8.65 -19.22 7.28
CA LYS A 369 9.32 -18.33 8.25
C LYS A 369 10.78 -18.01 7.91
N SER A 370 11.59 -19.02 7.59
CA SER A 370 13.04 -18.79 7.42
C SER A 370 13.39 -17.89 6.23
N PRO A 371 12.82 -18.09 5.02
CA PRO A 371 13.00 -17.16 3.91
C PRO A 371 12.50 -15.75 4.26
N VAL A 372 11.25 -15.62 4.72
CA VAL A 372 10.64 -14.30 4.92
C VAL A 372 11.35 -13.49 6.00
N GLN A 373 11.81 -14.10 7.09
CA GLN A 373 12.57 -13.42 8.15
C GLN A 373 13.86 -12.79 7.63
N LYS A 374 14.57 -13.45 6.70
CA LYS A 374 15.78 -12.88 6.09
C LYS A 374 15.46 -11.66 5.21
N ILE A 375 14.33 -11.70 4.53
CA ILE A 375 13.86 -10.61 3.67
C ILE A 375 13.36 -9.43 4.52
N MET A 376 12.59 -9.69 5.59
CA MET A 376 12.15 -8.69 6.56
C MET A 376 13.34 -7.99 7.23
N ALA A 377 14.36 -8.73 7.65
CA ALA A 377 15.56 -8.15 8.23
C ALA A 377 16.27 -7.19 7.26
N LEU A 378 16.24 -7.49 5.96
CA LEU A 378 16.76 -6.60 4.93
C LEU A 378 15.88 -5.35 4.76
N ALA A 379 14.57 -5.52 4.79
CA ALA A 379 13.61 -4.41 4.76
C ALA A 379 13.79 -3.47 5.96
N ASP A 380 14.06 -4.00 7.16
CA ASP A 380 14.31 -3.21 8.35
C ASP A 380 15.59 -2.37 8.22
N ILE A 381 16.67 -2.94 7.67
CA ILE A 381 17.91 -2.21 7.37
C ILE A 381 17.64 -1.05 6.40
N CYS A 382 16.95 -1.32 5.30
CA CYS A 382 16.62 -0.29 4.30
C CYS A 382 15.73 0.81 4.91
N THR A 383 14.83 0.44 5.81
CA THR A 383 13.95 1.38 6.52
C THR A 383 14.75 2.27 7.47
N ASP A 384 15.74 1.73 8.17
CA ASP A 384 16.61 2.50 9.07
C ASP A 384 17.53 3.45 8.29
N GLU A 385 18.06 3.03 7.14
CA GLU A 385 18.85 3.88 6.24
C GLU A 385 18.06 5.08 5.70
N LEU A 386 16.73 4.95 5.56
CA LEU A 386 15.83 6.02 5.10
C LEU A 386 15.23 6.87 6.22
N ASP A 387 15.51 6.58 7.50
CA ASP A 387 14.87 7.28 8.63
C ASP A 387 15.14 8.79 8.62
N ALA A 388 16.38 9.20 8.38
CA ALA A 388 16.74 10.61 8.33
C ALA A 388 16.08 11.36 7.16
N TYR A 389 16.08 10.75 5.97
CA TYR A 389 15.41 11.25 4.78
C TYR A 389 13.89 11.38 5.01
N SER A 390 13.26 10.34 5.54
CA SER A 390 11.84 10.34 5.85
C SER A 390 11.47 11.42 6.86
N ARG A 391 12.25 11.60 7.93
CA ARG A 391 12.02 12.65 8.93
C ARG A 391 12.10 14.05 8.34
N TYR A 392 12.97 14.26 7.35
CA TYR A 392 13.05 15.53 6.64
C TYR A 392 11.79 15.82 5.82
N LEU A 393 11.33 14.83 5.04
CA LEU A 393 10.09 14.94 4.23
C LEU A 393 8.81 14.97 5.07
N GLY A 394 8.86 14.55 6.32
CA GLY A 394 7.73 14.67 7.25
C GLY A 394 7.46 16.10 7.75
N ARG A 395 8.31 17.08 7.42
CA ARG A 395 8.17 18.48 7.83
C ARG A 395 7.34 19.26 6.82
N LYS A 396 6.65 20.31 7.27
CA LYS A 396 5.89 21.19 6.36
C LYS A 396 6.86 21.99 5.48
N GLY A 397 6.55 22.11 4.19
CA GLY A 397 7.29 22.94 3.24
C GLY A 397 8.62 22.34 2.76
N THR A 398 8.90 21.07 3.02
CA THR A 398 10.05 20.36 2.44
C THR A 398 9.66 19.62 1.16
N SER A 399 10.65 19.39 0.30
CA SER A 399 10.52 18.74 -0.99
C SER A 399 11.58 17.66 -1.17
N VAL A 400 11.26 16.66 -1.99
CA VAL A 400 12.21 15.63 -2.44
C VAL A 400 13.37 16.19 -3.25
N ASN A 401 13.20 17.40 -3.81
CA ASN A 401 14.21 18.11 -4.59
C ASN A 401 15.08 19.07 -3.74
N ASP A 402 14.81 19.17 -2.43
CA ASP A 402 15.64 20.00 -1.55
C ASP A 402 17.04 19.38 -1.45
N THR A 403 18.08 20.22 -1.49
CA THR A 403 19.47 19.74 -1.39
C THR A 403 19.71 18.93 -0.13
N ALA A 404 19.11 19.35 0.99
CA ALA A 404 19.18 18.61 2.24
C ALA A 404 18.52 17.23 2.15
N ALA A 405 17.44 17.08 1.38
CA ALA A 405 16.82 15.77 1.14
C ALA A 405 17.74 14.88 0.29
N ILE A 406 18.31 15.42 -0.79
CA ILE A 406 19.25 14.70 -1.67
C ILE A 406 20.49 14.23 -0.90
N MET A 407 20.98 15.06 0.02
CA MET A 407 22.11 14.73 0.89
C MET A 407 21.83 13.53 1.81
N LEU A 408 20.59 13.39 2.27
CA LEU A 408 20.16 12.32 3.18
C LEU A 408 19.88 10.99 2.45
N LEU A 409 19.77 10.98 1.12
CA LEU A 409 19.61 9.73 0.36
C LEU A 409 20.94 8.95 0.25
N PRO A 410 20.90 7.61 0.40
CA PRO A 410 22.01 6.75 0.00
C PRO A 410 22.41 7.03 -1.46
N SER A 411 23.71 7.06 -1.73
CA SER A 411 24.25 7.44 -3.05
C SER A 411 23.83 6.48 -4.16
N GLU A 412 23.46 5.24 -3.82
CA GLU A 412 23.07 4.23 -4.80
C GLU A 412 21.62 4.39 -5.32
N ILE A 413 20.82 5.28 -4.73
CA ILE A 413 19.38 5.43 -5.04
C ILE A 413 18.96 6.87 -5.32
N VAL A 414 19.92 7.74 -5.65
CA VAL A 414 19.63 9.13 -6.01
C VAL A 414 18.65 9.13 -7.20
N ASN A 415 17.56 9.88 -7.09
CA ASN A 415 16.54 9.93 -8.14
C ASN A 415 17.00 10.79 -9.34
N GLU A 416 16.33 10.67 -10.50
CA GLU A 416 16.74 11.36 -11.74
C GLU A 416 16.85 12.89 -11.60
N SER A 417 15.94 13.50 -10.82
CA SER A 417 15.96 14.95 -10.54
C SER A 417 17.21 15.33 -9.75
N ALA A 418 17.51 14.56 -8.70
CA ALA A 418 18.69 14.74 -7.90
C ALA A 418 19.96 14.45 -8.70
N GLU A 419 20.00 13.41 -9.54
CA GLU A 419 21.12 13.14 -10.45
C GLU A 419 21.38 14.32 -11.39
N LYS A 420 20.34 14.99 -11.92
CA LYS A 420 20.49 16.21 -12.72
C LYS A 420 21.12 17.35 -11.92
N ILE A 421 20.68 17.57 -10.67
CA ILE A 421 21.25 18.58 -9.78
C ILE A 421 22.72 18.27 -9.49
N LEU A 422 23.03 17.04 -9.09
CA LEU A 422 24.40 16.61 -8.79
C LEU A 422 25.29 16.70 -10.04
N SER A 423 24.82 16.27 -11.20
CA SER A 423 25.60 16.33 -12.45
C SER A 423 25.83 17.78 -12.91
N SER A 424 24.83 18.65 -12.77
CA SER A 424 24.94 20.08 -13.07
C SER A 424 25.96 20.75 -12.16
N PHE A 425 25.89 20.47 -10.85
CA PHE A 425 26.87 20.97 -9.89
C PHE A 425 28.28 20.48 -10.21
N LYS A 426 28.44 19.18 -10.52
CA LYS A 426 29.73 18.58 -10.87
C LYS A 426 30.37 19.29 -12.07
N ARG A 427 29.59 19.48 -13.14
CA ARG A 427 30.04 20.18 -14.34
C ARG A 427 30.47 21.62 -14.04
N TRP A 428 29.67 22.35 -13.26
CA TRP A 428 30.01 23.70 -12.84
C TRP A 428 31.27 23.76 -11.98
N ALA A 429 31.42 22.84 -11.02
CA ALA A 429 32.59 22.76 -10.16
C ALA A 429 33.87 22.44 -10.96
N ASP A 430 33.80 21.49 -11.90
CA ASP A 430 34.92 21.16 -12.79
C ASP A 430 35.32 22.34 -13.67
N GLU A 431 34.34 23.08 -14.22
CA GLU A 431 34.58 24.30 -15.00
C GLU A 431 35.19 25.41 -14.16
N ALA A 432 34.69 25.62 -12.94
CA ALA A 432 35.24 26.61 -12.01
C ALA A 432 36.68 26.29 -11.62
N ILE A 433 37.01 25.03 -11.38
CA ILE A 433 38.38 24.58 -11.08
C ILE A 433 39.30 24.83 -12.28
N LEU A 434 38.85 24.53 -13.50
CA LEU A 434 39.66 24.65 -14.70
C LEU A 434 39.88 26.10 -15.14
N VAL A 435 38.83 26.93 -15.08
CA VAL A 435 38.82 28.28 -15.70
C VAL A 435 39.04 29.40 -14.69
N LYS A 436 38.63 29.20 -13.43
CA LYS A 436 38.66 30.22 -12.37
C LYS A 436 39.57 29.84 -11.20
N GLU A 437 40.45 28.86 -11.39
CA GLU A 437 41.33 28.33 -10.32
C GLU A 437 40.54 27.87 -9.08
N GLY A 438 39.29 27.45 -9.27
CA GLY A 438 38.39 27.02 -8.19
C GLY A 438 37.68 28.15 -7.46
N LEU A 439 37.96 29.41 -7.79
CA LEU A 439 37.36 30.57 -7.14
C LEU A 439 35.89 30.75 -7.56
N VAL A 440 34.98 30.67 -6.58
CA VAL A 440 33.53 30.83 -6.77
C VAL A 440 32.93 31.70 -5.68
N SER A 441 31.76 32.30 -5.91
CA SER A 441 31.03 33.01 -4.84
C SER A 441 30.23 32.05 -3.98
N VAL A 442 29.95 32.42 -2.73
CA VAL A 442 29.02 31.65 -1.87
C VAL A 442 27.63 31.60 -2.51
N ALA A 443 27.16 32.71 -3.09
CA ALA A 443 25.86 32.76 -3.78
C ALA A 443 25.78 31.75 -4.94
N ASP A 444 26.80 31.66 -5.79
CA ASP A 444 26.84 30.71 -6.90
C ASP A 444 26.81 29.27 -6.39
N PHE A 445 27.57 28.97 -5.33
CA PHE A 445 27.59 27.63 -4.73
C PHE A 445 26.21 27.19 -4.25
N TRP A 446 25.49 28.07 -3.54
CA TRP A 446 24.11 27.78 -3.09
C TRP A 446 23.15 27.65 -4.28
N ALA A 447 23.28 28.48 -5.31
CA ALA A 447 22.46 28.39 -6.51
C ALA A 447 22.66 27.06 -7.25
N HIS A 448 23.91 26.60 -7.42
CA HIS A 448 24.22 25.31 -8.05
C HIS A 448 23.87 24.10 -7.18
N MET A 449 23.73 24.29 -5.86
CA MET A 449 23.12 23.34 -4.95
C MET A 449 21.59 23.26 -5.08
N ASN A 450 20.96 24.13 -5.88
CA ASN A 450 19.51 24.32 -5.97
C ASN A 450 18.89 24.77 -4.63
N ALA A 451 19.57 25.67 -3.92
CA ALA A 451 19.10 26.24 -2.66
C ALA A 451 19.27 27.77 -2.65
N SER A 452 18.40 28.46 -1.92
CA SER A 452 18.54 29.91 -1.71
C SER A 452 19.72 30.21 -0.80
N CYS A 453 20.56 31.17 -1.20
CA CYS A 453 21.65 31.64 -0.35
C CYS A 453 21.08 32.21 0.96
N PRO A 454 21.54 31.74 2.13
CA PRO A 454 21.03 32.18 3.42
C PRO A 454 21.55 33.58 3.76
N ASN A 455 20.80 34.31 4.61
CA ASN A 455 21.22 35.64 5.08
C ASN A 455 22.48 35.62 5.96
N LYS A 456 22.85 34.46 6.51
CA LYS A 456 24.07 34.24 7.31
C LYS A 456 24.53 32.79 7.16
N ILE A 457 25.85 32.57 7.07
CA ILE A 457 26.46 31.24 7.11
C ILE A 457 26.76 30.87 8.57
N ASN A 458 25.82 30.18 9.23
CA ASN A 458 26.08 29.62 10.56
C ASN A 458 26.68 28.21 10.43
N LYS A 459 26.89 27.55 11.58
CA LYS A 459 27.45 26.20 11.62
C LYS A 459 26.67 25.22 10.74
N LYS A 460 25.33 25.29 10.76
CA LYS A 460 24.46 24.41 9.97
C LYS A 460 24.67 24.60 8.47
N GLU A 461 24.74 25.85 8.02
CA GLU A 461 24.96 26.19 6.61
C GLU A 461 26.36 25.78 6.15
N ALA A 462 27.39 26.06 6.95
CA ALA A 462 28.76 25.64 6.66
C ALA A 462 28.91 24.11 6.62
N ASP A 463 28.33 23.39 7.59
CA ASP A 463 28.35 21.92 7.62
C ASP A 463 27.65 21.32 6.39
N LEU A 464 26.54 21.93 5.94
CA LEU A 464 25.85 21.50 4.73
C LEU A 464 26.70 21.72 3.48
N MET A 465 27.37 22.88 3.37
CA MET A 465 28.26 23.17 2.24
C MET A 465 29.43 22.19 2.18
N GLN A 466 30.11 21.94 3.31
CA GLN A 466 31.21 20.96 3.38
C GLN A 466 30.73 19.54 3.03
N ALA A 467 29.61 19.11 3.63
CA ALA A 467 29.07 17.78 3.38
C ALA A 467 28.68 17.61 1.91
N PHE A 468 28.08 18.64 1.30
CA PHE A 468 27.68 18.61 -0.10
C PHE A 468 28.88 18.54 -1.04
N ALA A 469 29.87 19.41 -0.86
CA ALA A 469 31.11 19.38 -1.63
C ALA A 469 31.79 18.00 -1.52
N LEU A 470 31.90 17.46 -0.30
CA LEU A 470 32.49 16.16 -0.04
C LEU A 470 31.72 15.01 -0.71
N LYS A 471 30.38 15.00 -0.63
CA LYS A 471 29.53 14.00 -1.31
C LYS A 471 29.73 14.04 -2.82
N MET A 472 30.03 15.22 -3.37
CA MET A 472 30.33 15.43 -4.78
C MET A 472 31.79 15.14 -5.17
N GLY A 473 32.66 14.84 -4.21
CA GLY A 473 34.06 14.52 -4.44
C GLY A 473 34.99 15.74 -4.48
N TYR A 474 34.55 16.89 -3.95
CA TYR A 474 35.33 18.13 -3.90
C TYR A 474 35.68 18.51 -2.47
N GLY A 475 36.79 19.22 -2.31
CA GLY A 475 37.12 19.99 -1.12
C GLY A 475 36.65 21.44 -1.28
N LEU A 476 36.44 22.11 -0.16
CA LEU A 476 35.97 23.49 -0.12
C LEU A 476 36.74 24.27 0.95
N ALA A 477 37.24 25.45 0.59
CA ALA A 477 37.88 26.40 1.49
C ALA A 477 37.15 27.76 1.48
N PRO A 478 37.01 28.47 2.62
CA PRO A 478 37.51 28.07 3.94
C PRO A 478 36.68 26.94 4.57
N ASP A 479 37.37 25.92 5.05
CA ASP A 479 36.81 24.89 5.94
C ASP A 479 36.86 25.40 7.40
N PRO A 480 35.72 25.55 8.10
CA PRO A 480 35.70 26.03 9.49
C PRO A 480 36.48 25.16 10.50
N TYR A 481 36.65 23.88 10.20
CA TYR A 481 37.33 22.91 11.07
C TYR A 481 38.84 22.91 10.86
N TYR A 482 39.32 23.18 9.65
CA TYR A 482 40.75 23.21 9.34
C TYR A 482 41.34 24.62 9.32
N HIS A 483 40.63 25.59 8.75
CA HIS A 483 41.12 26.95 8.55
C HIS A 483 40.69 27.87 9.70
N HIS A 484 39.73 27.45 10.53
CA HIS A 484 39.14 28.27 11.60
C HIS A 484 38.53 29.59 11.11
N VAL A 485 38.17 29.65 9.83
CA VAL A 485 37.53 30.80 9.17
C VAL A 485 36.16 30.37 8.66
N LYS A 486 35.16 31.25 8.82
CA LYS A 486 33.81 31.04 8.26
C LYS A 486 33.70 31.74 6.92
N ALA A 487 32.96 31.11 5.99
CA ALA A 487 32.57 31.78 4.76
C ALA A 487 31.59 32.94 5.07
N ASP A 488 31.74 34.04 4.34
CA ASP A 488 30.81 35.17 4.36
C ASP A 488 29.78 35.01 3.23
N VAL A 489 28.56 35.49 3.43
CA VAL A 489 27.45 35.36 2.46
C VAL A 489 27.81 36.02 1.12
N ASP A 490 28.48 37.17 1.18
CA ASP A 490 28.97 37.91 0.01
C ASP A 490 30.43 37.55 -0.34
N GLY A 491 30.96 36.49 0.29
CA GLY A 491 32.35 36.07 0.16
C GLY A 491 32.61 35.09 -0.98
N THR A 492 33.88 34.75 -1.14
CA THR A 492 34.38 33.75 -2.10
C THR A 492 34.77 32.45 -1.41
N LEU A 493 34.64 31.36 -2.15
CA LEU A 493 35.08 30.02 -1.81
C LEU A 493 36.10 29.54 -2.83
N VAL A 494 36.94 28.58 -2.42
CA VAL A 494 37.80 27.84 -3.34
C VAL A 494 37.35 26.37 -3.34
N LEU A 495 36.88 25.92 -4.51
CA LEU A 495 36.63 24.52 -4.82
C LEU A 495 37.91 23.87 -5.33
N PHE A 496 38.19 22.66 -4.86
CA PHE A 496 39.36 21.91 -5.34
C PHE A 496 39.11 20.41 -5.33
N LEU A 497 39.89 19.68 -6.13
CA LEU A 497 39.91 18.22 -6.08
C LEU A 497 40.80 17.78 -4.92
N PRO A 498 40.27 17.08 -3.91
CA PRO A 498 41.10 16.52 -2.85
C PRO A 498 42.03 15.46 -3.46
N PRO A 499 43.27 15.32 -2.95
CA PRO A 499 44.17 14.28 -3.42
C PRO A 499 43.48 12.91 -3.28
N LYS A 500 43.57 12.07 -4.33
CA LYS A 500 43.04 10.70 -4.28
C LYS A 500 43.68 9.98 -3.10
N VAL A 501 42.92 9.77 -2.03
CA VAL A 501 43.34 8.87 -0.96
C VAL A 501 43.23 7.47 -1.52
N ASP A 502 44.36 6.93 -1.97
CA ASP A 502 44.46 5.53 -2.31
C ASP A 502 44.19 4.75 -1.01
N ALA A 503 43.13 3.93 -1.00
CA ALA A 503 42.68 3.20 0.20
C ALA A 503 43.74 2.20 0.74
N SER A 504 44.84 2.03 0.01
CA SER A 504 46.08 1.34 0.38
C SER A 504 46.93 2.09 1.43
N HIS A 505 46.82 3.42 1.54
CA HIS A 505 47.66 4.21 2.45
C HIS A 505 47.15 4.32 3.89
N LEU A 506 45.89 3.96 4.16
CA LEU A 506 45.36 3.87 5.54
C LEU A 506 45.74 2.57 6.26
N LEU A 507 46.39 1.62 5.57
CA LEU A 507 46.85 0.34 6.16
C LEU A 507 48.38 0.25 6.36
N LEU A 508 49.17 1.24 5.95
CA LEU A 508 50.64 1.16 5.97
C LEU A 508 51.34 1.86 7.14
N ASN A 509 50.63 2.57 8.02
CA ASN A 509 51.22 3.18 9.23
C ASN A 509 50.89 2.46 10.54
N LEU A 510 50.45 1.19 10.47
CA LEU A 510 50.25 0.31 11.64
C LEU A 510 51.14 -0.93 11.60
N SER A 511 52.32 -0.86 10.98
CA SER A 511 53.28 -1.97 11.05
C SER A 511 54.72 -1.47 11.17
N GLN A 512 55.26 -1.76 12.35
CA GLN A 512 56.67 -1.81 12.77
C GLN A 512 57.23 -0.56 13.49
N PRO A 513 57.99 -0.79 14.57
CA PRO A 513 57.61 -1.47 15.82
C PRO A 513 57.36 -0.49 16.98
#